data_AF-A0A935RW25-F1
#
_entry.id   AF-A0A935RW25-F1
#
_cell.length_a   1.000
_cell.length_b   1.000
_cell.length_c   1.000
_cell.angle_alpha   90.00
_cell.angle_beta   90.00
_cell.angle_gamma   90.00
#
_symmetry.space_group_name_H-M   'P 1'
#
loop_
_entity.id
_entity.type
_entity.pdbx_description
1 polymer ?
#
loop_
_entity_poly.entity_id
_entity_poly.type
_entity_poly.pdbx_seq_one_letter_code
_entity_poly.pdbx_strand_id
1 'polypeptide(L)'
;MLYKMAISTTKQKKLAYTITNNVVIETENKRRTGDYVYKITGGDQELIPGQIPVGNKINLDLNDQIKKAGFYDLKLDEEITGKLAFNYDRNESDMSMYSESELAGINPSNGKIRVISSALQSNISGTITEKDKGIVLWKWFIIAALIFLAIEALLLRYFKN
;
A
#
# COMPACT_ATOMS: atom_id res chain seq x y z
N MET A 1 38.77 -0.47 26.32
CA MET A 1 38.33 0.75 27.05
C MET A 1 37.94 1.88 26.10
N LEU A 2 38.82 2.29 25.17
CA LEU A 2 38.54 3.37 24.19
C LEU A 2 37.25 3.16 23.36
N TYR A 3 37.00 1.92 22.92
CA TYR A 3 35.80 1.54 22.16
C TYR A 3 34.48 1.80 22.92
N LYS A 4 34.44 1.48 24.22
CA LYS A 4 33.27 1.75 25.07
C LYS A 4 33.07 3.25 25.32
N MET A 5 34.17 4.02 25.41
CA MET A 5 34.11 5.49 25.52
C MET A 5 33.59 6.14 24.23
N ALA A 6 34.00 5.64 23.05
CA ALA A 6 33.51 6.12 21.77
C ALA A 6 32.00 5.90 21.59
N ILE A 7 31.49 4.72 21.96
CA ILE A 7 30.06 4.40 21.86
C ILE A 7 29.23 5.24 22.86
N SER A 8 29.73 5.46 24.08
CA SER A 8 29.03 6.23 25.11
C SER A 8 28.89 7.73 24.77
N THR A 9 29.79 8.27 23.95
CA THR A 9 29.74 9.67 23.48
C THR A 9 28.68 9.91 22.40
N THR A 10 28.22 8.86 21.72
CA THR A 10 27.24 9.02 20.63
C THR A 10 25.84 9.21 21.22
N LYS A 11 25.50 10.44 21.61
CA LYS A 11 24.12 10.83 21.88
C LYS A 11 23.34 10.76 20.56
N GLN A 12 22.61 9.66 20.35
CA GLN A 12 21.72 9.54 19.20
C GLN A 12 20.57 10.56 19.33
N LYS A 13 20.71 11.70 18.67
CA LYS A 13 19.60 12.65 18.50
C LYS A 13 18.60 12.03 17.52
N LYS A 14 17.36 11.86 17.94
CA LYS A 14 16.29 11.35 17.08
C LYS A 14 16.00 12.41 16.00
N LEU A 15 16.21 12.05 14.74
CA LEU A 15 16.09 12.97 13.60
C LEU A 15 14.69 12.93 12.96
N ALA A 16 13.96 11.84 13.16
CA ALA A 16 12.67 11.60 12.54
C ALA A 16 11.60 11.18 13.55
N TYR A 17 10.39 11.69 13.36
CA TYR A 17 9.22 11.50 14.19
C TYR A 17 8.03 11.08 13.33
N THR A 18 7.14 10.28 13.92
CA THR A 18 5.87 9.92 13.31
C THR A 18 4.80 10.92 13.76
N ILE A 19 3.95 11.35 12.83
CA ILE A 19 2.80 12.22 13.13
C ILE A 19 1.77 11.38 13.88
N THR A 20 1.69 11.59 15.19
CA THR A 20 0.77 10.91 16.10
C THR A 20 0.29 11.91 17.15
N ASN A 21 -0.84 11.62 17.81
CA ASN A 21 -1.28 12.37 18.98
C ASN A 21 -0.22 12.23 20.09
N ASN A 22 0.49 13.33 20.40
CA ASN A 22 1.54 13.48 21.42
C ASN A 22 2.98 13.15 20.98
N VAL A 23 3.53 13.95 20.07
CA VAL A 23 4.97 13.94 19.78
C VAL A 23 5.72 14.87 20.72
N VAL A 24 6.62 14.30 21.53
CA VAL A 24 7.53 15.06 22.40
C VAL A 24 8.94 15.03 21.82
N ILE A 25 9.55 16.20 21.65
CA ILE A 25 10.91 16.37 21.13
C ILE A 25 11.81 16.85 22.25
N GLU A 26 12.89 16.11 22.50
CA GLU A 26 13.91 16.50 23.46
C GLU A 26 15.03 17.27 22.75
N THR A 27 15.36 18.47 23.23
CA THR A 27 16.52 19.24 22.78
C THR A 27 17.29 19.80 23.97
N GLU A 28 18.53 20.23 23.74
CA GLU A 28 19.35 20.84 24.79
C GLU A 28 18.75 22.17 25.23
N ASN A 29 18.76 22.43 26.53
CA ASN A 29 18.27 23.70 27.05
C ASN A 29 19.31 24.80 26.81
N LYS A 30 19.24 25.44 25.64
CA LYS A 30 20.07 26.59 25.28
C LYS A 30 19.53 27.94 25.76
N ARG A 31 18.53 27.98 26.66
CA ARG A 31 18.08 29.26 27.26
C ARG A 31 19.28 29.93 27.94
N ARG A 32 19.77 31.00 27.32
CA ARG A 32 20.59 32.00 27.98
C ARG A 32 19.63 32.98 28.66
N THR A 33 20.08 33.70 29.67
CA THR A 33 19.24 34.59 30.51
C THR A 33 18.23 35.41 29.68
N GLY A 34 16.93 35.18 29.86
CA GLY A 34 15.83 35.81 29.10
C GLY A 34 14.68 34.83 28.73
N ASP A 35 13.60 35.37 28.14
CA ASP A 35 12.42 34.61 27.68
C ASP A 35 12.58 34.11 26.23
N TYR A 36 13.57 33.24 26.01
CA TYR A 36 13.73 32.59 24.69
C TYR A 36 12.65 31.52 24.49
N VAL A 37 12.05 31.52 23.31
CA VAL A 37 10.94 30.62 22.93
C VAL A 37 11.37 29.79 21.73
N TYR A 38 11.34 28.47 21.86
CA TYR A 38 11.54 27.60 20.70
C TYR A 38 10.37 27.71 19.72
N LYS A 39 10.70 27.80 18.44
CA LYS A 39 9.76 27.87 17.31
C LYS A 39 10.06 26.75 16.34
N ILE A 40 9.03 26.21 15.71
CA ILE A 40 9.17 25.20 14.66
C ILE A 40 8.59 25.77 13.38
N THR A 41 9.40 25.83 12.32
CA THR A 41 9.02 26.41 11.02
C THR A 41 9.24 25.38 9.91
N GLY A 42 8.25 25.11 9.08
CA GLY A 42 8.42 24.20 7.95
C GLY A 42 7.22 24.18 7.00
N GLY A 43 7.50 24.06 5.70
CA GLY A 43 6.51 24.31 4.65
C GLY A 43 5.99 25.75 4.74
N ASP A 44 4.69 25.90 5.02
CA ASP A 44 3.98 27.18 5.18
C ASP A 44 3.47 27.42 6.62
N GLN A 45 3.98 26.67 7.60
CA GLN A 45 3.50 26.71 8.98
C GLN A 45 4.62 27.08 9.96
N GLU A 46 4.30 27.99 10.88
CA GLU A 46 5.10 28.32 12.06
C GLU A 46 4.26 28.01 13.30
N LEU A 47 4.84 27.29 14.25
CA LEU A 47 4.19 26.92 15.50
C LEU A 47 5.14 27.02 16.68
N ILE A 48 4.56 27.29 17.85
CA ILE A 48 5.28 27.34 19.13
C ILE A 48 4.84 26.12 19.94
N PRO A 49 5.71 25.11 20.14
CA PRO A 49 5.38 23.95 20.96
C PRO A 49 5.31 24.33 22.44
N GLY A 50 4.60 23.52 23.23
CA GLY A 50 4.65 23.58 24.68
C GLY A 50 6.06 23.24 25.17
N GLN A 51 6.63 24.06 26.05
CA GLN A 51 8.05 23.97 26.44
C GLN A 51 8.17 23.59 27.91
N ILE A 52 8.65 22.38 28.17
CA ILE A 52 8.79 21.83 29.52
C ILE A 52 10.29 21.66 29.82
N PRO A 53 10.91 22.53 30.64
CA PRO A 53 12.31 22.39 31.00
C PRO A 53 12.52 21.20 31.94
N VAL A 54 13.49 20.34 31.61
CA VAL A 54 13.88 19.15 32.39
C VAL A 54 15.40 19.18 32.60
N GLY A 55 15.84 19.90 33.64
CA GLY A 55 17.26 20.09 33.93
C GLY A 55 18.01 20.79 32.78
N ASN A 56 19.01 20.13 32.20
CA ASN A 56 19.81 20.65 31.09
C ASN A 56 19.19 20.40 29.70
N LYS A 57 17.95 19.90 29.66
CA LYS A 57 17.19 19.59 28.45
C LYS A 57 15.83 20.28 28.51
N ILE A 58 15.18 20.38 27.36
CA ILE A 58 13.82 20.89 27.25
C ILE A 58 13.01 19.96 26.35
N ASN A 59 11.82 19.60 26.82
CA ASN A 59 10.85 18.81 26.09
C ASN A 59 9.89 19.76 25.39
N LEU A 60 9.77 19.60 24.08
CA LEU A 60 8.87 20.35 23.22
C LEU A 60 7.68 19.46 22.88
N ASP A 61 6.50 19.81 23.39
CA ASP A 61 5.25 19.13 23.10
C ASP A 61 4.53 19.80 21.94
N LEU A 62 4.29 19.03 20.89
CA LEU A 62 3.70 19.52 19.65
C LEU A 62 2.17 19.61 19.69
N ASN A 63 1.49 18.97 20.66
CA ASN A 63 0.03 19.00 20.79
C ASN A 63 -0.74 18.78 19.46
N ASP A 64 -0.29 17.85 18.62
CA ASP A 64 -0.91 17.52 17.32
C ASP A 64 -1.00 18.69 16.31
N GLN A 65 -0.12 19.69 16.44
CA GLN A 65 -0.09 20.85 15.53
C GLN A 65 0.52 20.53 14.16
N ILE A 66 1.35 19.49 14.04
CA ILE A 66 2.00 19.08 12.79
C ILE A 66 1.19 17.98 12.11
N LYS A 67 0.55 18.31 10.98
CA LYS A 67 -0.30 17.38 10.22
C LYS A 67 0.23 16.98 8.85
N LYS A 68 1.32 17.61 8.40
CA LYS A 68 1.94 17.35 7.10
C LYS A 68 3.31 16.73 7.31
N ALA A 69 3.60 15.68 6.54
CA ALA A 69 4.94 15.12 6.51
C ALA A 69 5.91 16.09 5.82
N GLY A 70 7.15 16.14 6.29
CA GLY A 70 8.16 17.05 5.76
C GLY A 70 9.30 17.34 6.73
N PHE A 71 10.16 18.27 6.32
CA PHE A 71 11.25 18.77 7.14
C PHE A 71 10.88 20.11 7.75
N TYR A 72 11.15 20.24 9.05
CA TYR A 72 10.88 21.42 9.85
C TYR A 72 12.15 21.85 10.55
N ASP A 73 12.39 23.15 10.59
CA ASP A 73 13.49 23.78 11.31
C ASP A 73 13.05 24.11 12.74
N LEU A 74 13.84 23.67 13.71
CA LEU A 74 13.72 24.07 15.11
C LEU A 74 14.57 25.32 15.32
N LYS A 75 13.91 26.44 15.55
CA LYS A 75 14.53 27.74 15.82
C LYS A 75 14.48 28.07 17.30
N LEU A 76 15.53 28.73 17.77
CA LEU A 76 15.52 29.48 19.03
C LEU A 76 15.71 30.93 18.64
N ASP A 77 14.68 31.75 18.85
CA ASP A 77 14.54 33.06 18.22
C ASP A 77 14.68 32.98 16.69
N GLU A 78 15.83 33.40 16.14
CA GLU A 78 16.15 33.41 14.71
C GLU A 78 17.22 32.37 14.32
N GLU A 79 17.85 31.69 15.30
CA GLU A 79 18.90 30.71 15.04
C GLU A 79 18.31 29.30 14.85
N ILE A 80 18.68 28.62 13.76
CA ILE A 80 18.30 27.22 13.53
C ILE A 80 19.15 26.32 14.44
N THR A 81 18.53 25.76 15.48
CA THR A 81 19.17 24.88 16.46
C THR A 81 19.06 23.39 16.11
N GLY A 82 18.20 23.03 15.15
CA GLY A 82 18.07 21.67 14.65
C GLY A 82 17.09 21.53 13.48
N LYS A 83 17.14 20.37 12.82
CA LYS A 83 16.16 19.94 11.81
C LYS A 83 15.39 18.74 12.35
N LEU A 84 14.10 18.73 12.09
CA LEU A 84 13.13 17.72 12.51
C LEU A 84 12.45 17.17 11.26
N ALA A 85 12.45 15.84 11.08
CA ALA A 85 11.70 15.20 10.02
C ALA A 85 10.41 14.59 10.60
N PHE A 86 9.27 14.86 9.98
CA PHE A 86 7.99 14.25 10.33
C PHE A 86 7.49 13.38 9.19
N ASN A 87 7.10 12.15 9.52
CA ASN A 87 6.51 11.20 8.58
C ASN A 87 5.10 10.84 9.03
N TYR A 88 4.23 10.55 8.06
CA TYR A 88 2.94 9.95 8.37
C TYR A 88 3.12 8.60 9.07
N ASP A 89 2.16 8.27 9.93
CA ASP A 89 2.10 6.95 10.52
C ASP A 89 1.99 5.90 9.43
N ARG A 90 2.90 4.92 9.47
CA ARG A 90 2.90 3.77 8.59
C ARG A 90 2.14 2.65 9.29
N ASN A 91 0.87 2.89 9.59
CA ASN A 91 -0.06 1.78 9.73
C ASN A 91 -0.23 1.22 8.31
N GLU A 92 0.53 0.17 8.03
CA GLU A 92 0.35 -0.62 6.83
C GLU A 92 -1.12 -1.02 6.72
N SER A 93 -1.65 -1.09 5.49
CA SER A 93 -3.05 -1.49 5.29
C SER A 93 -3.30 -2.84 5.95
N ASP A 94 -4.51 -3.03 6.49
CA ASP A 94 -4.92 -4.32 7.02
C ASP A 94 -4.70 -5.42 5.97
N MET A 95 -3.79 -6.35 6.26
CA MET A 95 -3.44 -7.47 5.39
C MET A 95 -4.40 -8.66 5.63
N SER A 96 -5.61 -8.40 6.13
CA SER A 96 -6.66 -9.39 6.20
C SER A 96 -7.03 -9.84 4.78
N MET A 97 -6.71 -11.10 4.48
CA MET A 97 -7.05 -11.74 3.22
C MET A 97 -8.35 -12.52 3.41
N TYR A 98 -9.26 -12.43 2.44
CA TYR A 98 -10.44 -13.28 2.42
C TYR A 98 -10.06 -14.75 2.24
N SER A 99 -10.65 -15.62 3.05
CA SER A 99 -10.59 -17.08 2.87
C SER A 99 -11.38 -17.51 1.62
N GLU A 100 -11.10 -18.72 1.11
CA GLU A 100 -11.83 -19.28 -0.04
C GLU A 100 -13.36 -19.34 0.22
N SER A 101 -13.77 -19.60 1.47
CA SER A 101 -15.17 -19.59 1.89
C SER A 101 -15.81 -18.21 1.88
N GLU A 102 -15.06 -17.18 2.26
CA GLU A 102 -15.56 -15.80 2.24
C GLU A 102 -15.68 -15.29 0.81
N LEU A 103 -14.73 -15.62 -0.06
CA LEU A 103 -14.78 -15.31 -1.49
C LEU A 103 -15.97 -15.99 -2.19
N ALA A 104 -16.32 -17.22 -1.81
CA ALA A 104 -17.50 -17.91 -2.33
C ALA A 104 -18.81 -17.22 -1.90
N GLY A 105 -18.85 -16.69 -0.67
CA GLY A 105 -19.99 -15.92 -0.16
C GLY A 105 -20.15 -14.53 -0.77
N ILE A 106 -19.04 -13.93 -1.23
CA ILE A 106 -19.03 -12.62 -1.92
C ILE A 106 -19.54 -12.71 -3.36
N ASN A 107 -19.74 -13.92 -3.90
CA ASN A 107 -20.21 -14.08 -5.28
C ASN A 107 -21.53 -13.34 -5.48
N PRO A 108 -21.55 -12.20 -6.22
CA PRO A 108 -22.79 -11.51 -6.48
C PRO A 108 -23.66 -12.48 -7.28
N SER A 109 -24.94 -12.56 -6.94
CA SER A 109 -25.97 -13.44 -7.52
C SER A 109 -26.12 -13.33 -9.05
N ASN A 110 -25.25 -12.57 -9.71
CA ASN A 110 -25.19 -12.23 -11.12
C ASN A 110 -24.30 -13.20 -11.93
N GLY A 111 -23.64 -14.18 -11.30
CA GLY A 111 -22.92 -15.26 -11.99
C GLY A 111 -21.69 -14.83 -12.81
N LYS A 112 -21.23 -13.56 -12.65
CA LYS A 112 -20.10 -12.99 -13.39
C LYS A 112 -18.74 -13.25 -12.75
N ILE A 113 -18.72 -13.75 -11.52
CA ILE A 113 -17.50 -14.02 -10.77
C ILE A 113 -17.46 -15.52 -10.47
N ARG A 114 -16.34 -16.17 -10.77
CA ARG A 114 -16.13 -17.58 -10.46
C ARG A 114 -14.83 -17.72 -9.69
N VAL A 115 -14.97 -18.06 -8.41
CA VAL A 115 -13.83 -18.40 -7.55
C VAL A 115 -13.33 -19.78 -7.98
N ILE A 116 -12.05 -19.87 -8.34
CA ILE A 116 -11.37 -21.13 -8.67
C ILE A 116 -10.58 -21.51 -7.44
N SER A 117 -10.89 -22.65 -6.83
CA SER A 117 -10.16 -23.13 -5.66
C SER A 117 -8.73 -23.52 -6.03
N SER A 118 -7.82 -23.40 -5.07
CA SER A 118 -6.41 -23.79 -5.19
C SER A 118 -6.22 -25.26 -5.61
N ALA A 119 -7.19 -26.14 -5.31
CA ALA A 119 -7.18 -27.54 -5.72
C ALA A 119 -7.30 -27.73 -7.26
N LEU A 120 -7.88 -26.78 -7.99
CA LEU A 120 -7.97 -26.84 -9.46
C LEU A 120 -6.72 -26.33 -10.18
N GLN A 121 -5.74 -25.80 -9.45
CA GLN A 121 -4.61 -25.06 -10.02
C GLN A 121 -3.71 -25.94 -10.92
N SER A 122 -3.63 -27.25 -10.66
CA SER A 122 -2.86 -28.19 -11.50
C SER A 122 -3.51 -28.51 -12.86
N ASN A 123 -4.81 -28.23 -13.01
CA ASN A 123 -5.59 -28.52 -14.23
C ASN A 123 -6.26 -27.27 -14.83
N ILE A 124 -5.78 -26.07 -14.48
CA ILE A 124 -6.29 -24.80 -15.03
C ILE A 124 -6.31 -24.83 -16.56
N SER A 125 -5.25 -25.35 -17.18
CA SER A 125 -5.15 -25.45 -18.63
C SER A 125 -6.25 -26.32 -19.23
N GLY A 126 -6.63 -27.45 -18.60
CA GLY A 126 -7.68 -28.33 -19.10
C GLY A 126 -9.07 -27.71 -19.00
N THR A 127 -9.40 -27.16 -17.83
CA THR A 127 -10.73 -26.59 -17.55
C THR A 127 -10.99 -25.27 -18.29
N ILE A 128 -9.95 -24.49 -18.59
CA ILE A 128 -10.07 -23.30 -19.45
C ILE A 128 -10.23 -23.70 -20.92
N THR A 129 -9.43 -24.66 -21.40
CA THR A 129 -9.46 -25.08 -22.81
C THR A 129 -10.78 -25.74 -23.21
N GLU A 130 -11.41 -26.49 -22.31
CA GLU A 130 -12.69 -27.13 -22.55
C GLU A 130 -13.86 -26.14 -22.64
N LYS A 131 -13.76 -24.98 -21.97
CA LYS A 131 -14.79 -23.92 -22.04
C LYS A 131 -14.55 -22.88 -23.13
N ASP A 132 -13.30 -22.58 -23.48
CA ASP A 132 -12.98 -21.65 -24.58
C ASP A 132 -13.25 -22.26 -25.96
N LYS A 133 -13.10 -23.59 -26.11
CA LYS A 133 -13.27 -24.24 -27.42
C LYS A 133 -14.73 -24.51 -27.80
N GLY A 134 -15.68 -24.29 -26.89
CA GLY A 134 -17.10 -24.53 -27.11
C GLY A 134 -17.40 -25.96 -27.58
N ILE A 135 -18.63 -26.20 -27.99
CA ILE A 135 -19.02 -27.47 -28.64
C ILE A 135 -18.37 -27.55 -30.04
N VAL A 136 -17.66 -28.64 -30.31
CA VAL A 136 -16.92 -28.84 -31.57
C VAL A 136 -17.88 -29.20 -32.71
N LEU A 137 -18.57 -28.19 -33.25
CA LEU A 137 -19.61 -28.35 -34.27
C LEU A 137 -19.08 -28.51 -35.70
N TRP A 138 -17.84 -28.08 -35.98
CA TRP A 138 -17.28 -28.12 -37.34
C TRP A 138 -17.23 -29.53 -37.95
N LYS A 139 -17.03 -30.56 -37.11
CA LYS A 139 -17.06 -31.96 -37.55
C LYS A 139 -18.43 -32.36 -38.09
N TRP A 140 -19.50 -31.88 -37.47
CA TRP A 140 -20.88 -32.10 -37.92
C TRP A 140 -21.18 -31.40 -39.24
N PHE A 141 -20.66 -30.18 -39.44
CA PHE A 141 -20.78 -29.47 -40.72
C PHE A 141 -20.07 -30.20 -41.87
N ILE A 142 -18.90 -30.81 -41.64
CA ILE A 142 -18.22 -31.62 -42.67
C ILE A 142 -19.04 -32.84 -43.06
N ILE A 143 -19.60 -33.56 -42.07
CA ILE A 143 -20.43 -34.74 -42.34
C ILE A 143 -21.68 -34.34 -43.14
N ALA A 144 -22.34 -33.24 -42.77
CA ALA A 144 -23.50 -32.74 -43.50
C ALA A 144 -23.17 -32.35 -44.95
N ALA A 145 -22.02 -31.71 -45.18
CA ALA A 145 -21.57 -31.34 -46.52
C ALA A 145 -21.33 -32.57 -47.42
N LEU A 146 -20.71 -33.62 -46.88
CA LEU A 146 -20.49 -34.88 -47.60
C LEU A 146 -21.81 -35.58 -47.97
N ILE A 147 -22.80 -35.56 -47.07
CA ILE A 147 -24.13 -36.12 -47.33
C ILE A 147 -24.83 -35.36 -48.46
N PHE A 148 -24.81 -34.02 -48.43
CA PHE A 148 -25.41 -33.22 -49.50
C PHE A 148 -24.76 -33.47 -50.87
N LEU A 149 -23.43 -33.63 -50.91
CA LEU A 149 -22.70 -33.92 -52.14
C LEU A 149 -23.09 -35.31 -52.69
N ALA A 150 -23.23 -36.31 -51.82
CA ALA A 150 -23.69 -37.65 -52.22
C ALA A 150 -25.14 -37.61 -52.75
N ILE A 151 -26.03 -36.85 -52.10
CA ILE A 151 -27.41 -36.66 -52.56
C ILE A 151 -27.44 -35.94 -53.91
N GLU A 152 -26.64 -34.89 -54.10
CA GLU A 152 -26.53 -34.18 -55.38
C GLU A 152 -26.08 -35.12 -56.49
N ALA A 153 -25.04 -35.93 -56.25
CA ALA A 153 -24.56 -36.92 -57.21
C ALA A 153 -25.64 -37.97 -57.57
N LEU A 154 -26.42 -38.41 -56.59
CA LEU A 154 -27.56 -39.32 -56.81
C LEU A 154 -28.67 -38.63 -57.62
N LEU A 155 -29.06 -37.41 -57.27
CA LEU A 155 -30.08 -36.65 -58.01
C LEU A 155 -29.64 -36.43 -59.46
N LEU A 156 -28.40 -36.01 -59.71
CA LEU A 156 -27.89 -35.86 -61.07
C LEU A 156 -27.89 -37.18 -61.86
N ARG A 157 -27.64 -38.31 -61.20
CA ARG A 157 -27.62 -39.61 -61.87
C ARG A 157 -29.01 -40.16 -62.19
N TYR A 158 -30.01 -39.88 -61.35
CA TYR A 158 -31.36 -40.45 -61.48
C TYR A 158 -32.40 -39.50 -62.09
N PHE A 159 -32.21 -38.18 -62.00
CA PHE A 159 -33.14 -37.18 -62.57
C PHE A 159 -32.64 -36.55 -63.88
N LYS A 160 -31.38 -36.75 -64.26
CA LYS A 160 -30.83 -36.34 -65.56
C LYS A 160 -30.66 -37.55 -66.50
N ASN A 161 -31.71 -38.37 -66.54
CA ASN A 161 -32.00 -39.37 -67.58
C ASN A 161 -33.49 -39.32 -67.86
#